data_AF-A0A444JDN9-F1
#
_entry.id   AF-A0A444JDN9-F1
#
_cell.length_a   1.000
_cell.length_b   1.000
_cell.length_c   1.000
_cell.angle_alpha   90.00
_cell.angle_beta   90.00
_cell.angle_gamma   90.00
#
_symmetry.space_group_name_H-M   'P 1'
#
loop_
_entity.id
_entity.type
_entity.pdbx_description
1 polymer ?
#
loop_
_entity_poly.entity_id
_entity_poly.type
_entity_poly.pdbx_seq_one_letter_code
_entity_poly.pdbx_strand_id
1 'polypeptide(L)'
;MTFLQAIILGIVQGLTEFIPVSSSGHLVLVPHFLGWHFGKEQGFIFDVLVQWGTLFAVFIYFRKDLIAITKAFLQGVIRREPFVEPNSRMGWYLILATLPAVVFGL
;
A
#
# COMPACT_ATOMS: atom_id res chain seq x y z
N MET A 1 21.07 -10.97 0.56
CA MET A 1 19.83 -11.60 1.08
C MET A 1 19.71 -13.01 0.55
N THR A 2 19.44 -14.00 1.41
CA THR A 2 19.08 -15.36 1.00
C THR A 2 17.59 -15.48 0.75
N PHE A 3 17.16 -16.54 0.06
CA PHE A 3 15.74 -16.78 -0.19
C PHE A 3 14.91 -16.93 1.10
N LEU A 4 15.47 -17.61 2.11
CA LEU A 4 14.82 -17.75 3.42
C LEU A 4 14.65 -16.39 4.12
N GLN A 5 15.68 -15.53 4.09
CA GLN A 5 15.60 -14.19 4.64
C GLN A 5 14.52 -13.35 3.94
N ALA A 6 14.44 -13.44 2.61
CA ALA A 6 13.41 -12.77 1.82
C ALA A 6 12.00 -13.24 2.18
N ILE A 7 11.78 -14.55 2.37
CA ILE A 7 10.49 -15.09 2.82
C ILE A 7 10.12 -14.54 4.21
N ILE A 8 11.06 -14.59 5.16
CA ILE A 8 10.81 -14.14 6.54
C ILE A 8 10.44 -12.65 6.53
N LEU A 9 11.23 -11.81 5.85
CA LEU A 9 10.95 -10.37 5.76
C LEU A 9 9.67 -10.08 4.97
N GLY A 10 9.36 -10.88 3.96
CA GLY A 10 8.09 -10.80 3.23
C GLY A 10 6.88 -11.08 4.12
N ILE A 11 6.97 -12.10 4.98
CA ILE A 11 5.92 -12.39 5.98
C ILE A 11 5.81 -11.25 6.98
N VAL A 12 6.93 -10.75 7.50
CA VAL A 12 6.96 -9.60 8.43
C VAL A 12 6.28 -8.39 7.80
N GLN A 13 6.65 -8.02 6.57
CA GLN A 13 6.03 -6.92 5.83
C GLN A 13 4.52 -7.15 5.65
N GLY A 14 4.12 -8.33 5.19
CA GLY A 14 2.72 -8.65 4.95
C GLY A 14 1.85 -8.58 6.21
N LEU A 15 2.40 -8.96 7.36
CA LEU A 15 1.70 -8.89 8.65
C LEU A 15 1.66 -7.46 9.23
N THR A 16 2.70 -6.66 8.98
CA THR A 16 2.87 -5.36 9.64
C THR A 16 2.40 -4.17 8.80
N GLU A 17 2.25 -4.30 7.48
CA GLU A 17 1.84 -3.19 6.62
C GLU A 17 0.42 -2.70 6.93
N PHE A 18 -0.50 -3.61 7.28
CA PHE A 18 -1.91 -3.29 7.47
C PHE A 18 -2.29 -2.98 8.92
N ILE A 19 -1.34 -3.16 9.85
CA ILE A 19 -1.52 -2.89 11.27
C ILE A 19 -0.70 -1.65 11.62
N PRO A 20 -1.19 -0.72 12.45
CA PRO A 20 -0.48 0.54 12.75
C PRO A 20 0.72 0.34 13.70
N VAL A 21 1.74 -0.40 13.24
CA VAL A 21 2.96 -0.77 14.01
C VAL A 21 4.26 -0.41 13.29
N SER A 22 4.20 0.29 12.15
CA SER A 22 5.34 0.64 11.28
C SER A 22 6.06 -0.57 10.69
N SER A 23 5.68 -0.95 9.46
CA SER A 23 6.28 -2.04 8.70
C SER A 23 7.75 -1.78 8.35
N SER A 24 8.09 -0.56 7.94
CA SER A 24 9.47 -0.14 7.66
C SER A 24 10.39 -0.30 8.89
N GLY A 25 9.89 0.00 10.10
CA GLY A 25 10.62 -0.24 11.34
C GLY A 25 10.94 -1.72 11.53
N HIS A 26 9.98 -2.61 11.26
CA HIS A 26 10.20 -4.06 11.38
C HIS A 26 11.18 -4.61 10.33
N LEU A 27 11.18 -4.07 9.11
CA LEU A 27 12.16 -4.44 8.07
C LEU A 27 13.60 -4.03 8.42
N VAL A 28 13.79 -3.03 9.29
CA VAL A 28 15.10 -2.66 9.82
C VAL A 28 15.46 -3.46 11.07
N LEU A 29 14.51 -3.64 11.98
CA LEU A 29 14.74 -4.29 13.28
C LEU A 29 14.97 -5.79 13.17
N VAL A 30 14.23 -6.50 12.31
CA VAL A 30 14.36 -7.96 12.17
C VAL A 30 15.76 -8.36 11.68
N PRO A 31 16.32 -7.76 10.60
CA PRO A 31 17.69 -8.02 10.21
C PRO A 31 18.71 -7.66 11.29
N HIS A 32 18.49 -6.55 12.00
CA HIS A 32 19.38 -6.10 13.06
C HIS A 32 19.47 -7.12 14.20
N PHE A 33 18.34 -7.61 14.72
CA PHE A 33 18.31 -8.59 15.81
C PHE A 33 18.82 -9.97 15.39
N LEU A 34 18.66 -10.35 14.12
CA LEU A 34 19.14 -11.63 13.58
C LEU A 34 20.58 -11.58 13.05
N GLY A 35 21.27 -10.44 13.17
CA GLY A 35 22.65 -10.26 12.70
C GLY A 35 22.78 -10.33 11.18
N TRP A 36 21.72 -10.01 10.44
CA TRP A 36 21.74 -10.01 8.98
C TRP A 36 22.24 -8.66 8.45
N HIS A 37 23.32 -8.72 7.68
CA HIS A 37 23.91 -7.55 7.04
C HIS A 37 23.57 -7.53 5.55
N PHE A 38 22.84 -6.50 5.13
CA PHE A 38 22.54 -6.24 3.73
C PHE A 38 23.23 -4.96 3.29
N GLY A 39 23.69 -4.93 2.03
CA GLY A 39 24.12 -3.66 1.43
C GLY A 39 22.95 -2.68 1.39
N LYS A 40 23.21 -1.38 1.60
CA LYS A 40 22.16 -0.34 1.64
C LYS A 40 21.27 -0.37 0.40
N GLU A 41 21.86 -0.49 -0.78
CA GLU A 41 21.10 -0.57 -2.04
C GLU A 41 20.24 -1.82 -2.12
N GLN A 42 20.76 -2.98 -1.70
CA GLN A 42 20.02 -4.24 -1.70
C GLN A 42 18.82 -4.18 -0.74
N GLY A 43 19.01 -3.66 0.48
CA GLY A 43 17.94 -3.49 1.45
C GLY A 43 16.85 -2.55 0.92
N PHE A 44 17.25 -1.39 0.38
CA PHE A 44 16.31 -0.44 -0.21
C PHE A 44 15.49 -1.03 -1.35
N ILE A 45 16.13 -1.74 -2.30
CA ILE A 45 15.43 -2.39 -3.41
C ILE A 45 14.43 -3.43 -2.88
N PHE A 46 14.83 -4.22 -1.88
CA PHE A 46 13.92 -5.20 -1.27
C PHE A 46 12.72 -4.53 -0.60
N ASP A 47 12.94 -3.49 0.20
CA ASP A 47 11.89 -2.76 0.92
C ASP A 47 10.85 -2.18 -0.05
N VAL A 48 11.30 -1.59 -1.16
CA VAL A 48 10.41 -1.11 -2.22
C VAL A 48 9.61 -2.26 -2.83
N LEU A 49 10.28 -3.33 -3.25
CA LEU A 49 9.62 -4.46 -3.93
C LEU A 49 8.62 -5.20 -3.04
N VAL A 50 8.91 -5.37 -1.75
CA VAL A 50 8.00 -6.06 -0.83
C VAL A 50 6.76 -5.22 -0.53
N GLN A 51 6.89 -3.88 -0.53
CA GLN A 51 5.75 -2.97 -0.40
C GLN A 51 4.86 -2.96 -1.64
N TRP A 52 5.42 -3.17 -2.84
CA TRP A 52 4.61 -3.47 -4.02
C TRP A 52 3.80 -4.76 -3.84
N GLY A 53 4.37 -5.77 -3.18
CA GLY A 53 3.67 -7.02 -2.84
C GLY A 53 2.42 -6.79 -1.99
N THR A 54 2.52 -5.94 -0.95
CA THR A 54 1.36 -5.60 -0.10
C THR A 54 0.35 -4.73 -0.84
N LEU A 55 0.78 -3.82 -1.71
CA LEU A 55 -0.11 -3.05 -2.59
C LEU A 55 -0.91 -3.97 -3.52
N PHE A 56 -0.27 -4.97 -4.14
CA PHE A 56 -0.96 -5.94 -4.97
C PHE A 56 -1.98 -6.77 -4.17
N ALA A 57 -1.65 -7.13 -2.93
CA ALA A 57 -2.60 -7.82 -2.06
C ALA A 57 -3.88 -6.99 -1.82
N VAL A 58 -3.74 -5.68 -1.60
CA VAL A 58 -4.88 -4.73 -1.48
C VAL A 58 -5.70 -4.70 -2.77
N PHE A 59 -5.05 -4.57 -3.93
CA PHE A 59 -5.77 -4.57 -5.21
C PHE A 59 -6.54 -5.86 -5.46
N ILE A 60 -5.97 -7.03 -5.13
CA ILE A 60 -6.64 -8.32 -5.31
C ILE A 60 -7.80 -8.47 -4.33
N TYR A 61 -7.59 -8.13 -3.06
CA TYR A 61 -8.59 -8.26 -2.00
C TYR A 61 -9.79 -7.34 -2.26
N PHE A 62 -9.55 -6.05 -2.47
CA PHE A 62 -10.57 -5.02 -2.70
C PHE A 62 -10.95 -4.84 -4.18
N ARG A 63 -10.60 -5.78 -5.07
CA ARG A 63 -10.85 -5.64 -6.52
C ARG A 63 -12.30 -5.28 -6.87
N LYS A 64 -13.28 -5.85 -6.15
CA LYS A 64 -14.70 -5.61 -6.40
C LYS A 64 -15.09 -4.19 -5.99
N ASP A 65 -14.68 -3.76 -4.81
CA ASP A 65 -14.93 -2.43 -4.26
C ASP A 65 -14.26 -1.35 -5.11
N LEU A 66 -12.99 -1.56 -5.49
CA LEU A 66 -12.25 -0.66 -6.36
C LEU A 66 -12.92 -0.50 -7.73
N ILE A 67 -13.39 -1.59 -8.34
CA ILE A 67 -14.13 -1.53 -9.60
C ILE A 67 -15.46 -0.78 -9.42
N ALA A 68 -16.19 -1.04 -8.33
CA ALA A 68 -17.47 -0.39 -8.06
C ALA A 68 -17.30 1.12 -7.85
N ILE A 69 -16.35 1.52 -7.01
CA ILE A 69 -15.99 2.92 -6.74
C ILE A 69 -15.54 3.61 -8.02
N THR A 70 -14.63 3.00 -8.79
CA THR A 70 -14.12 3.60 -10.03
C THR A 70 -15.24 3.81 -11.06
N LYS A 71 -16.11 2.81 -11.25
CA LYS A 71 -17.25 2.93 -12.18
C LYS A 71 -18.23 4.01 -11.74
N ALA A 72 -18.64 4.00 -10.47
CA ALA A 72 -19.58 4.98 -9.91
C ALA A 72 -19.01 6.41 -9.95
N PHE A 73 -17.71 6.56 -9.66
CA PHE A 73 -17.01 7.83 -9.77
C PHE A 73 -17.06 8.37 -11.21
N LEU A 74 -16.64 7.58 -12.20
CA LEU A 74 -16.63 7.99 -13.60
C LEU A 74 -18.04 8.30 -14.11
N GLN A 75 -19.03 7.47 -13.76
CA GLN A 75 -20.43 7.70 -14.15
C GLN A 75 -20.99 8.98 -13.52
N GLY A 76 -20.72 9.23 -12.23
CA GLY A 76 -21.14 10.45 -11.53
C GLY A 76 -20.54 11.70 -12.15
N VAL A 77 -19.26 11.65 -12.56
CA VAL A 77 -18.60 12.74 -13.30
C VAL A 77 -19.27 12.98 -14.65
N ILE A 78 -19.50 11.93 -15.45
CA ILE A 78 -20.10 12.03 -16.78
C ILE A 78 -21.53 12.58 -16.71
N ARG A 79 -22.32 12.10 -15.74
CA ARG A 79 -23.73 12.52 -15.55
C ARG A 79 -23.87 13.87 -14.84
N ARG A 80 -22.76 14.48 -14.39
CA ARG A 80 -22.74 15.70 -13.57
C ARG A 80 -23.47 15.54 -12.23
N GLU A 81 -23.49 14.33 -11.70
CA GLU A 81 -24.08 13.95 -10.41
C GLU A 81 -23.04 13.24 -9.50
N PRO A 82 -21.86 13.84 -9.24
CA PRO A 82 -20.72 13.18 -8.61
C PRO A 82 -20.95 12.71 -7.16
N PHE A 83 -22.03 13.15 -6.51
CA PHE A 83 -22.26 12.88 -5.08
C PHE A 83 -23.57 12.14 -4.78
N VAL A 84 -24.33 11.75 -5.81
CA VAL A 84 -25.62 11.06 -5.62
C VAL A 84 -25.38 9.63 -5.14
N GLU A 85 -24.55 8.86 -5.85
CA GLU A 85 -24.25 7.47 -5.51
C GLU A 85 -23.18 7.38 -4.39
N PRO A 86 -23.38 6.52 -3.36
CA PRO A 86 -22.40 6.34 -2.28
C PRO A 86 -20.98 6.00 -2.75
N ASN A 87 -20.85 5.12 -3.75
CA ASN A 87 -19.54 4.72 -4.31
C ASN A 87 -18.86 5.87 -5.07
N SER A 88 -19.63 6.75 -5.71
CA SER A 88 -19.12 7.94 -6.39
C SER A 88 -18.56 8.95 -5.38
N ARG A 89 -19.28 9.18 -4.27
CA ARG A 89 -18.80 9.99 -3.13
C ARG A 89 -17.51 9.42 -2.55
N MET A 90 -17.45 8.10 -2.36
CA MET A 90 -16.25 7.44 -1.84
C MET A 90 -15.02 7.72 -2.72
N GLY A 91 -15.17 7.69 -4.05
CA GLY A 91 -14.10 8.06 -4.98
C GLY A 91 -13.56 9.47 -4.75
N TRP A 92 -14.44 10.45 -4.56
CA TRP A 92 -14.04 11.82 -4.22
C TRP A 92 -13.36 11.93 -2.87
N TYR A 93 -13.86 11.22 -1.85
CA TYR A 93 -13.23 11.20 -0.53
C TYR A 93 -11.83 10.60 -0.57
N LEU A 94 -11.60 9.55 -1.36
CA LEU A 94 -10.26 8.98 -1.57
C LEU A 94 -9.29 9.98 -2.22
N ILE A 95 -9.76 10.75 -3.21
CA ILE A 95 -8.95 11.81 -3.84
C ILE A 95 -8.62 12.90 -2.80
N LEU A 96 -9.63 13.42 -2.11
CA LEU A 96 -9.44 14.47 -1.11
C LEU A 96 -8.52 14.02 0.05
N ALA A 97 -8.64 12.77 0.47
CA ALA A 97 -7.80 12.20 1.53
C ALA A 97 -6.34 12.00 1.11
N THR A 98 -6.07 11.76 -0.18
CA THR A 98 -4.70 11.56 -0.69
C THR A 98 -3.98 12.86 -1.02
N LEU A 99 -4.70 13.94 -1.31
CA LEU A 99 -4.10 15.24 -1.66
C LEU A 99 -3.07 15.77 -0.64
N PRO A 100 -3.34 15.82 0.68
CA PRO A 100 -2.35 16.29 1.65
C PRO A 100 -1.05 15.48 1.60
N ALA A 101 -1.15 14.15 1.47
CA ALA A 101 0.03 13.29 1.40
C ALA A 101 0.88 13.56 0.14
N VAL A 102 0.24 13.84 -0.99
CA VAL A 102 0.94 14.20 -2.24
C VAL A 102 1.59 15.58 -2.13
N VAL A 103 0.86 16.58 -1.61
CA VAL A 103 1.34 17.97 -1.52
C VAL A 103 2.53 18.11 -0.56
N PHE A 104 2.49 17.45 0.60
CA PHE A 104 3.58 17.51 1.57
C PHE A 104 4.69 16.48 1.32
N GLY A 105 4.44 15.48 0.46
CA GLY A 105 5.40 14.44 0.11
C GLY A 105 6.27 14.75 -1.11
N LEU A 106 5.87 15.71 -1.95
CA LEU A 106 6.64 16.24 -3.09
C LEU A 106 7.46 17.47 -2.68
#